data_AF-A0A6A2FHA8-F1
#
_entry.id   AF-A0A6A2FHA8-F1
#
_cell.length_a   1.000
_cell.length_b   1.000
_cell.length_c   1.000
_cell.angle_alpha   90.00
_cell.angle_beta   90.00
_cell.angle_gamma   90.00
#
_symmetry.space_group_name_H-M   'P 1'
#
loop_
_entity.id
_entity.type
_entity.pdbx_description
1 polymer ?
#
loop_
_entity_poly.entity_id
_entity_poly.type
_entity_poly.pdbx_seq_one_letter_code
_entity_poly.pdbx_strand_id
1 'polypeptide(L)'
;MNQQRVVDSWQRIEAIPPDRIMYRIGYSDAKALACMLYGLIVLDCTQLPKAHQRAYRAAVLLTEPLGVKLQNLTKKSFAKHKTIAINQKMAEGFMLAYEAGCFNNVLLRTNPLVKKYFEGVLYLLYEALGRYYPL
;
A
#
# COMPACT_ATOMS: atom_id res chain seq x y z
N MET A 1 37.53 -19.21 10.66
CA MET A 1 36.55 -18.12 10.79
C MET A 1 35.23 -18.65 10.21
N ASN A 2 34.27 -19.00 11.08
CA ASN A 2 33.15 -19.88 10.74
C ASN A 2 32.07 -19.18 9.91
N GLN A 3 31.88 -19.65 8.67
CA GLN A 3 30.78 -19.24 7.80
C GLN A 3 29.39 -19.48 8.46
N GLN A 4 29.26 -20.48 9.34
CA GLN A 4 28.03 -20.69 10.11
C GLN A 4 27.66 -19.50 11.01
N ARG A 5 28.63 -18.86 11.68
CA ARG A 5 28.34 -17.70 12.54
C ARG A 5 27.86 -16.49 11.75
N VAL A 6 28.31 -16.35 10.50
CA VAL A 6 27.78 -15.34 9.59
C VAL A 6 26.32 -15.66 9.32
N VAL A 7 25.98 -16.86 8.87
CA VAL A 7 24.59 -17.27 8.56
C VAL A 7 23.65 -17.13 9.78
N ASP A 8 24.09 -17.50 10.98
CA ASP A 8 23.31 -17.36 12.21
C ASP A 8 23.11 -15.88 12.62
N SER A 9 24.06 -15.00 12.26
CA SER A 9 23.91 -13.54 12.44
C SER A 9 22.97 -12.90 11.43
N TRP A 10 22.79 -13.48 10.22
CA TRP A 10 21.75 -13.07 9.27
C TRP A 10 20.35 -13.52 9.71
N GLN A 11 20.23 -14.66 10.38
CA GLN A 11 18.97 -15.15 10.93
C GLN A 11 18.48 -14.36 12.16
N ARG A 12 19.36 -13.59 12.80
CA ARG A 12 19.03 -12.61 13.85
C ARG A 12 18.88 -11.17 13.33
N ILE A 13 18.79 -10.98 12.01
CA ILE A 13 18.30 -9.71 11.47
C ILE A 13 16.80 -9.71 11.71
N GLU A 14 16.35 -8.92 12.66
CA GLU A 14 14.95 -8.64 12.93
C GLU A 14 14.27 -8.19 11.61
N ALA A 15 13.56 -9.16 11.02
CA ALA A 15 12.53 -9.08 9.99
C ALA A 15 12.90 -8.40 8.66
N ILE A 16 13.60 -9.11 7.76
CA ILE A 16 13.45 -8.84 6.32
C ILE A 16 11.98 -9.13 5.95
N PRO A 17 11.21 -8.15 5.42
CA PRO A 17 9.82 -8.39 5.04
C PRO A 17 9.72 -9.49 3.99
N PRO A 18 8.66 -10.32 3.99
CA PRO A 18 8.51 -11.39 3.03
C PRO A 18 8.43 -10.83 1.60
N ASP A 19 9.01 -11.55 0.63
CA ASP A 19 8.99 -11.17 -0.79
C ASP A 19 7.56 -10.91 -1.31
N ARG A 20 6.58 -11.66 -0.76
CA ARG A 20 5.16 -11.57 -1.09
C ARG A 20 4.28 -11.80 0.14
N ILE A 21 3.27 -10.95 0.29
CA ILE A 21 2.21 -11.03 1.29
C ILE A 21 0.91 -11.40 0.58
N MET A 22 0.24 -12.45 1.05
CA MET A 22 -1.05 -12.87 0.52
C MET A 22 -2.17 -12.12 1.24
N TYR A 23 -2.86 -11.25 0.53
CA TYR A 23 -3.95 -10.43 1.07
C TYR A 23 -5.30 -10.85 0.49
N ARG A 24 -6.26 -11.16 1.35
CA ARG A 24 -7.62 -11.56 0.96
C ARG A 24 -8.52 -10.33 0.97
N ILE A 25 -9.17 -10.05 -0.16
CA ILE A 25 -9.89 -8.79 -0.38
C ILE A 25 -11.27 -9.01 -1.02
N GLY A 26 -12.27 -8.26 -0.56
CA GLY A 26 -13.61 -8.20 -1.16
C GLY A 26 -13.66 -7.30 -2.41
N TYR A 27 -14.73 -7.41 -3.21
CA TYR A 27 -14.86 -6.61 -4.44
C TYR A 27 -14.98 -5.11 -4.14
N SER A 28 -15.82 -4.74 -3.17
CA SER A 28 -16.04 -3.35 -2.78
C SER A 28 -14.77 -2.71 -2.21
N ASP A 29 -14.01 -3.45 -1.39
CA ASP A 29 -12.74 -2.98 -0.83
C ASP A 29 -11.69 -2.82 -1.93
N ALA A 30 -11.61 -3.77 -2.87
CA ALA A 30 -10.70 -3.69 -4.00
C ALA A 30 -11.00 -2.47 -4.88
N LYS A 31 -12.28 -2.16 -5.10
CA LYS A 31 -12.70 -0.99 -5.86
C LYS A 31 -12.39 0.31 -5.12
N ALA A 32 -12.60 0.35 -3.80
CA ALA A 32 -12.24 1.49 -2.97
C ALA A 32 -10.72 1.76 -3.01
N LEU A 33 -9.89 0.72 -2.78
CA LEU A 33 -8.44 0.83 -2.86
C LEU A 33 -7.98 1.25 -4.26
N ALA A 34 -8.53 0.64 -5.32
CA ALA A 34 -8.21 1.03 -6.69
C ALA A 34 -8.50 2.52 -6.95
N CYS A 35 -9.64 3.03 -6.45
CA CYS A 35 -10.03 4.43 -6.56
C CYS A 35 -9.07 5.35 -5.79
N MET A 36 -8.74 5.01 -4.55
CA MET A 36 -7.83 5.81 -3.72
C MET A 36 -6.40 5.83 -4.27
N LEU A 37 -5.90 4.69 -4.74
CA LEU A 37 -4.58 4.58 -5.36
C LEU A 37 -4.53 5.33 -6.69
N TYR A 38 -5.59 5.26 -7.50
CA TYR A 38 -5.67 6.08 -8.71
C TYR A 38 -5.66 7.58 -8.37
N GLY A 39 -6.44 7.99 -7.37
CA GLY A 39 -6.45 9.37 -6.88
C GLY A 39 -5.07 9.83 -6.40
N LEU A 40 -4.32 8.94 -5.73
CA LEU A 40 -2.94 9.20 -5.31
C LEU A 40 -2.00 9.35 -6.52
N ILE A 41 -2.08 8.45 -7.50
CA ILE A 41 -1.18 8.45 -8.67
C ILE A 41 -1.39 9.69 -9.55
N VAL A 42 -2.63 10.12 -9.72
CA VAL A 42 -2.99 11.24 -10.60
C VAL A 42 -2.91 12.60 -9.89
N LEU A 43 -2.78 12.62 -8.56
CA LEU A 43 -2.68 13.89 -7.84
C LEU A 43 -1.38 14.60 -8.18
N ASP A 44 -1.50 15.87 -8.56
CA ASP A 44 -0.34 16.69 -8.87
C ASP A 44 0.44 17.04 -7.59
N CYS A 45 1.62 16.42 -7.46
CA CYS A 45 2.52 16.64 -6.33
C CYS A 45 3.22 18.01 -6.35
N THR A 46 3.12 18.79 -7.44
CA THR A 46 3.77 20.11 -7.54
C THR A 46 3.24 21.11 -6.51
N GLN A 47 2.02 20.93 -6.02
CA GLN A 47 1.41 21.74 -4.98
C GLN A 47 1.94 21.43 -3.57
N LEU A 48 2.68 20.33 -3.40
CA LEU A 48 3.31 20.00 -2.13
C LEU A 48 4.60 20.81 -1.93
N PRO A 49 4.98 21.16 -0.69
CA PRO A 49 6.29 21.75 -0.42
C PRO A 49 7.41 20.85 -0.95
N LYS A 50 8.48 21.45 -1.50
CA LYS A 50 9.59 20.70 -2.14
C LYS A 50 10.16 19.58 -1.27
N ALA A 51 10.18 19.78 0.05
CA ALA A 51 10.63 18.77 1.02
C ALA A 51 9.81 17.47 0.97
N HIS A 52 8.51 17.53 0.66
CA HIS A 52 7.62 16.37 0.60
C HIS A 52 7.48 15.77 -0.81
N GLN A 53 7.81 16.51 -1.86
CA GLN A 53 7.66 16.06 -3.25
C GLN A 53 8.48 14.81 -3.58
N ARG A 54 9.66 14.64 -2.98
CA ARG A 54 10.50 13.45 -3.24
C ARG A 54 9.89 12.20 -2.59
N ALA A 55 9.49 12.30 -1.32
CA ALA A 55 8.85 11.20 -0.59
C ALA A 55 7.53 10.80 -1.26
N TYR A 56 6.72 11.79 -1.66
CA TYR A 56 5.47 11.57 -2.37
C TYR A 56 5.69 10.80 -3.69
N ARG A 57 6.65 11.25 -4.52
CA ARG A 57 6.98 10.56 -5.78
C ARG A 57 7.45 9.13 -5.55
N ALA A 58 8.29 8.90 -4.55
CA ALA A 58 8.73 7.54 -4.19
C ALA A 58 7.54 6.66 -3.79
N ALA A 59 6.67 7.15 -2.92
CA ALA A 59 5.46 6.45 -2.49
C ALA A 59 4.54 6.11 -3.67
N VAL A 60 4.29 7.08 -4.56
CA VAL A 60 3.48 6.86 -5.77
C VAL A 60 4.08 5.78 -6.67
N LEU A 61 5.36 5.92 -7.03
CA LEU A 61 6.04 4.99 -7.96
C LEU A 61 6.06 3.55 -7.42
N LEU A 62 6.27 3.39 -6.12
CA LEU A 62 6.31 2.07 -5.49
C LEU A 62 4.91 1.46 -5.34
N THR A 63 3.88 2.28 -5.13
CA THR A 63 2.50 1.81 -4.94
C THR A 63 1.73 1.63 -6.25
N GLU A 64 2.11 2.31 -7.34
CA GLU A 64 1.46 2.23 -8.65
C GLU A 64 1.15 0.79 -9.11
N PRO A 65 2.08 -0.18 -9.01
CA PRO A 65 1.81 -1.55 -9.42
C PRO A 65 0.67 -2.22 -8.64
N LEU A 66 0.45 -1.85 -7.37
CA LEU A 66 -0.70 -2.30 -6.58
C LEU A 66 -2.00 -1.69 -7.10
N GLY A 67 -1.98 -0.40 -7.45
CA GLY A 67 -3.11 0.29 -8.07
C GLY A 67 -3.55 -0.37 -9.37
N VAL A 68 -2.60 -0.62 -10.28
CA VAL A 68 -2.85 -1.32 -11.57
C VAL A 68 -3.40 -2.72 -11.34
N LYS A 69 -2.84 -3.46 -10.36
CA LYS A 69 -3.31 -4.80 -10.00
C LYS A 69 -4.77 -4.79 -9.54
N LEU A 70 -5.14 -3.86 -8.65
CA LEU A 70 -6.50 -3.74 -8.13
C LEU A 70 -7.50 -3.24 -9.19
N GLN A 71 -7.09 -2.31 -10.06
CA GLN A 71 -7.90 -1.90 -11.21
C GLN A 71 -8.19 -3.10 -12.13
N ASN A 72 -7.19 -3.90 -12.47
CA ASN A 72 -7.38 -5.10 -13.28
C ASN A 72 -8.27 -6.14 -12.58
N LEU A 73 -8.09 -6.32 -11.28
CA LEU A 73 -8.91 -7.22 -10.47
C LEU A 73 -10.41 -6.85 -10.50
N THR A 74 -10.70 -5.54 -10.52
CA THR A 74 -12.04 -4.97 -10.42
C THR A 74 -12.72 -4.72 -11.77
N LYS A 75 -12.06 -5.03 -12.90
CA LYS A 75 -12.67 -4.96 -14.26
C LYS A 75 -13.93 -5.81 -14.41
N LYS A 76 -14.06 -6.90 -13.63
CA LYS A 76 -15.26 -7.74 -13.56
C LYS A 76 -15.64 -7.94 -12.10
N SER A 77 -16.93 -7.78 -11.81
CA SER A 77 -17.48 -8.05 -10.48
C SER A 77 -17.19 -9.50 -10.05
N PHE A 78 -16.95 -9.71 -8.76
CA PHE A 78 -16.77 -11.04 -8.18
C PHE A 78 -17.51 -11.15 -6.85
N ALA A 79 -18.21 -12.27 -6.66
CA ALA A 79 -19.13 -12.46 -5.53
C ALA A 79 -18.43 -12.87 -4.22
N LYS A 80 -17.21 -13.42 -4.29
CA LYS A 80 -16.43 -13.89 -3.13
C LYS A 80 -15.09 -13.16 -3.05
N HIS A 81 -14.48 -13.16 -1.87
CA HIS A 81 -13.13 -12.65 -1.68
C HIS A 81 -12.13 -13.29 -2.65
N LYS A 82 -11.18 -12.48 -3.14
CA LYS A 82 -10.01 -12.95 -3.90
C LYS A 82 -8.75 -12.76 -3.08
N THR A 83 -7.78 -13.64 -3.26
CA THR A 83 -6.45 -13.46 -2.67
C THR A 83 -5.53 -12.85 -3.72
N ILE A 84 -4.87 -11.75 -3.36
CA ILE A 84 -3.84 -11.11 -4.18
C ILE A 84 -2.48 -11.25 -3.49
N ALA A 85 -1.44 -11.44 -4.28
CA ALA A 85 -0.07 -11.32 -3.79
C ALA A 85 0.36 -9.86 -3.87
N ILE A 86 0.80 -9.27 -2.76
CA ILE A 86 1.41 -7.93 -2.69
C ILE A 86 2.90 -8.17 -2.48
N ASN A 87 3.74 -7.69 -3.40
CA ASN A 87 5.19 -7.87 -3.25
C ASN A 87 5.77 -6.83 -2.29
N GLN A 88 7.01 -7.05 -1.85
CA GLN A 88 7.67 -6.17 -0.89
C GLN A 88 7.66 -4.70 -1.34
N LYS A 89 8.00 -4.41 -2.60
CA LYS A 89 8.03 -3.02 -3.13
C LYS A 89 6.66 -2.33 -3.10
N MET A 90 5.60 -3.07 -3.46
CA MET A 90 4.22 -2.56 -3.41
C MET A 90 3.79 -2.26 -1.99
N ALA A 91 4.13 -3.13 -1.05
CA ALA A 91 3.79 -2.96 0.35
C ALA A 91 4.56 -1.77 0.96
N GLU A 92 5.87 -1.68 0.75
CA GLU A 92 6.70 -0.54 1.17
C GLU A 92 6.16 0.80 0.63
N GLY A 93 5.82 0.84 -0.66
CA GLY A 93 5.21 2.02 -1.26
C GLY A 93 3.91 2.42 -0.56
N PHE A 94 3.04 1.43 -0.31
CA PHE A 94 1.76 1.66 0.34
C PHE A 94 1.93 2.14 1.78
N MET A 95 2.82 1.50 2.56
CA MET A 95 3.14 1.90 3.94
C MET A 95 3.65 3.34 3.97
N LEU A 96 4.64 3.67 3.12
CA LEU A 96 5.18 5.02 3.01
C LEU A 96 4.09 6.03 2.61
N ALA A 97 3.21 5.70 1.66
CA ALA A 97 2.12 6.58 1.26
C ALA A 97 1.14 6.84 2.41
N TYR A 98 0.86 5.82 3.21
CA TYR A 98 -0.03 5.90 4.36
C TYR A 98 0.57 6.74 5.49
N GLU A 99 1.78 6.41 5.92
CA GLU A 99 2.49 7.06 7.03
C GLU A 99 2.83 8.52 6.73
N ALA A 100 3.21 8.84 5.48
CA ALA A 100 3.46 10.21 5.06
C ALA A 100 2.15 11.01 4.86
N GLY A 101 0.98 10.43 5.11
CA GLY A 101 -0.32 11.08 4.98
C GLY A 101 -0.68 11.43 3.54
N CYS A 102 -0.10 10.75 2.54
CA CYS A 102 -0.30 11.08 1.13
C CYS A 102 -1.77 10.89 0.69
N PHE A 103 -2.49 9.97 1.34
CA PHE A 103 -3.92 9.73 1.10
C PHE A 103 -4.82 10.85 1.60
N ASN A 104 -4.37 11.72 2.50
CA ASN A 104 -5.20 12.81 3.03
C ASN A 104 -5.72 13.71 1.92
N ASN A 105 -4.88 14.01 0.92
CA ASN A 105 -5.27 14.82 -0.23
C ASN A 105 -6.33 14.16 -1.11
N VAL A 106 -6.30 12.82 -1.21
CA VAL A 106 -7.31 12.04 -1.93
C VAL A 106 -8.62 12.03 -1.15
N LEU A 107 -8.54 11.82 0.16
CA LEU A 107 -9.70 11.77 1.06
C LEU A 107 -10.39 13.13 1.19
N LEU A 108 -9.65 14.24 1.12
CA LEU A 108 -10.21 15.60 1.10
C LEU A 108 -11.11 15.86 -0.11
N ARG A 109 -10.83 15.19 -1.24
CA ARG A 109 -11.61 15.29 -2.48
C ARG A 109 -12.71 14.22 -2.58
N THR A 110 -12.81 13.34 -1.59
CA THR A 110 -13.81 12.26 -1.55
C THR A 110 -15.09 12.76 -0.89
N ASN A 111 -16.25 12.30 -1.38
CA ASN A 111 -17.54 12.61 -0.78
C ASN A 111 -17.54 12.23 0.72
N PRO A 112 -17.96 13.12 1.64
CA PRO A 112 -17.96 12.85 3.08
C PRO A 112 -18.66 11.55 3.49
N LEU A 113 -19.73 11.15 2.79
CA LEU A 113 -20.48 9.93 3.07
C LEU A 113 -19.67 8.65 2.79
N VAL A 114 -18.70 8.73 1.87
CA VAL A 114 -17.88 7.59 1.44
C VAL A 114 -16.48 7.63 2.08
N LYS A 115 -16.05 8.81 2.54
CA LYS A 115 -14.72 9.03 3.13
C LYS A 115 -14.40 8.07 4.29
N LYS A 116 -15.33 7.89 5.23
CA LYS A 116 -15.13 6.99 6.39
C LYS A 116 -14.92 5.53 5.98
N TYR A 117 -15.63 5.08 4.95
CA TYR A 117 -15.45 3.74 4.39
C TYR A 117 -14.07 3.58 3.74
N PHE A 118 -13.64 4.58 2.98
CA PHE A 118 -12.31 4.62 2.35
C PHE A 118 -11.17 4.61 3.39
N GLU A 119 -11.28 5.41 4.44
CA GLU A 119 -10.34 5.40 5.57
C GLU A 119 -10.25 4.02 6.22
N GLY A 120 -11.40 3.39 6.50
CA GLY A 120 -11.44 2.04 7.06
C GLY A 120 -10.75 1.01 6.15
N VAL A 121 -11.01 1.06 4.85
CA VAL A 121 -10.40 0.13 3.88
C VAL A 121 -8.88 0.35 3.78
N LEU A 122 -8.39 1.60 3.78
CA LEU A 122 -6.95 1.88 3.82
C LEU A 122 -6.31 1.33 5.09
N TYR A 123 -6.94 1.58 6.24
CA TYR A 123 -6.46 1.13 7.53
C TYR A 123 -6.37 -0.40 7.59
N LEU A 124 -7.37 -1.14 7.08
CA LEU A 124 -7.33 -2.60 7.07
C LEU A 124 -6.15 -3.17 6.25
N LEU A 125 -5.84 -2.55 5.10
CA LEU A 125 -4.66 -2.95 4.34
C LEU A 125 -3.36 -2.57 5.07
N TYR A 126 -3.29 -1.37 5.64
CA TYR A 126 -2.15 -0.92 6.44
C TYR A 126 -1.88 -1.85 7.62
N GLU A 127 -2.89 -2.18 8.42
CA GLU A 127 -2.78 -3.07 9.58
C GLU A 127 -2.37 -4.49 9.17
N ALA A 128 -2.88 -4.99 8.04
CA ALA A 128 -2.48 -6.28 7.51
C ALA A 128 -1.01 -6.32 7.06
N LEU A 129 -0.51 -5.22 6.46
CA LEU A 129 0.88 -5.11 6.03
C LEU A 129 1.82 -4.84 7.21
N GLY A 130 1.43 -4.01 8.18
CA GLY A 130 2.23 -3.65 9.36
C GLY A 130 2.67 -4.85 10.22
N ARG A 131 2.00 -6.00 10.11
CA ARG A 131 2.46 -7.28 10.70
C ARG A 131 3.82 -7.76 10.19
N TYR A 132 4.24 -7.26 9.03
CA TYR A 132 5.47 -7.65 8.33
C TYR A 132 6.51 -6.51 8.24
N TYR A 133 6.10 -5.28 8.57
CA TYR A 133 6.93 -4.07 8.53
C TYR A 133 6.90 -3.41 9.91
N PRO A 134 7.75 -3.83 10.85
CA PRO A 134 7.83 -3.20 12.17
C PRO A 134 8.32 -1.75 12.05
N LEU A 135 7.72 -0.86 12.85
CA LEU A 135 8.09 0.56 12.96
C LEU A 135 9.44 0.75 13.66
#